data_AF-A0A0Z8L4T2-F1
#
_entry.id   AF-A0A0Z8L4T2-F1
#
_cell.length_a   1.000
_cell.length_b   1.000
_cell.length_c   1.000
_cell.angle_alpha   90.00
_cell.angle_beta   90.00
_cell.angle_gamma   90.00
#
_symmetry.space_group_name_H-M   'P 1'
#
loop_
_entity.id
_entity.type
_entity.pdbx_description
1 polymer ?
#
loop_
_entity_poly.entity_id
_entity_poly.type
_entity_poly.pdbx_seq_one_letter_code
_entity_poly.pdbx_strand_id
1 'polypeptide(L)'
;MALGNVEKDTEGWIELVNQYLQYCIEIGLSPYTQATYKVALAKVLGVSSTNFIATQPRTRANRMNNRVLHKDYRLSNKNNDYWHKVVTSTGLRKSELIHVTGDALQRGRDGRWYLNLAGHKNHTKGRRDRWSPIMATSQEEEEWLVAIFQRAGEKKVFHVPKDLILDDFDGKKVPTALKPHKYRAEYAERVYRSVAREISKIRNRKEIIHLRKELVGISLDRKACKIVTKALGHNRPEEFPHSYAYILLKR
;
A
#
# COMPACT_ATOMS: atom_id res chain seq x y z
N MET A 1 -33.08 35.59 -18.90
CA MET A 1 -33.67 34.95 -17.71
C MET A 1 -32.60 34.83 -16.65
N ALA A 2 -32.62 35.70 -15.65
CA ALA A 2 -31.80 35.49 -14.45
C ALA A 2 -32.33 34.23 -13.77
N LEU A 3 -31.47 33.22 -13.58
CA LEU A 3 -31.79 32.10 -12.71
C LEU A 3 -32.03 32.69 -11.32
N GLY A 4 -33.29 32.75 -10.91
CA GLY A 4 -33.66 33.20 -9.58
C GLY A 4 -32.86 32.42 -8.54
N ASN A 5 -32.45 33.08 -7.47
CA ASN A 5 -31.85 32.42 -6.31
C ASN A 5 -32.85 31.37 -5.80
N VAL A 6 -32.64 30.12 -6.19
CA VAL A 6 -33.32 28.99 -5.55
C VAL A 6 -32.71 28.93 -4.16
N GLU A 7 -33.46 29.40 -3.17
CA GLU A 7 -33.12 29.25 -1.78
C GLU A 7 -32.93 27.75 -1.52
N LYS A 8 -31.73 27.35 -1.12
CA LYS A 8 -31.44 25.94 -0.87
C LYS A 8 -32.26 25.51 0.33
N ASP A 9 -33.34 24.76 0.11
CA ASP A 9 -34.10 24.05 1.16
C ASP A 9 -33.21 22.97 1.80
N THR A 10 -32.26 23.43 2.59
CA THR A 10 -31.18 22.62 3.13
C THR A 10 -31.72 21.60 4.12
N GLU A 11 -32.81 21.92 4.80
CA GLU A 11 -33.50 21.02 5.72
C GLU A 11 -34.18 19.87 4.98
N GLY A 12 -34.95 20.15 3.92
CA GLY A 12 -35.56 19.12 3.08
C GLY A 12 -34.51 18.18 2.45
N TRP A 13 -33.39 18.72 1.99
CA TRP A 13 -32.29 17.91 1.46
C TRP A 13 -31.60 17.05 2.53
N ILE A 14 -31.44 17.56 3.76
CA ILE A 14 -30.87 16.79 4.87
C ILE A 14 -31.75 15.58 5.19
N GLU A 15 -33.08 15.78 5.22
CA GLU A 15 -34.03 14.71 5.51
C GLU A 15 -34.01 13.62 4.43
N LEU A 16 -34.01 14.00 3.15
CA LEU A 16 -33.88 13.03 2.05
C LEU A 16 -32.55 12.26 2.10
N VAL A 17 -31.45 12.92 2.45
CA VAL A 17 -30.17 12.25 2.62
C VAL A 17 -30.19 11.28 3.80
N ASN A 18 -30.85 11.63 4.91
CA ASN A 18 -31.00 10.74 6.06
C ASN A 18 -31.79 9.47 5.69
N GLN A 19 -32.91 9.62 4.98
CA GLN A 19 -33.70 8.49 4.48
C GLN A 19 -32.88 7.59 3.55
N TYR A 20 -32.10 8.19 2.63
CA TYR A 20 -31.22 7.43 1.74
C TYR A 20 -30.12 6.68 2.49
N LEU A 21 -29.48 7.32 3.49
CA LEU A 21 -28.46 6.67 4.30
C LEU A 21 -29.03 5.55 5.16
N GLN A 22 -30.27 5.70 5.65
CA GLN A 22 -30.99 4.66 6.39
C GLN A 22 -31.28 3.46 5.49
N TYR A 23 -31.79 3.70 4.28
CA TYR A 23 -31.96 2.66 3.26
C TYR A 23 -30.65 1.93 2.96
N CYS A 24 -29.53 2.66 2.82
CA CYS A 24 -28.21 2.06 2.61
C CYS A 24 -27.77 1.12 3.76
N ILE A 25 -28.14 1.44 4.99
CA ILE A 25 -27.88 0.62 6.18
C ILE A 25 -28.73 -0.67 6.13
N GLU A 26 -30.00 -0.53 5.80
CA GLU A 26 -30.98 -1.63 5.79
C GLU A 26 -30.69 -2.66 4.71
N ILE A 27 -30.29 -2.24 3.50
CA ILE A 27 -29.88 -3.16 2.43
C ILE A 27 -28.49 -3.78 2.65
N GLY A 28 -27.84 -3.47 3.78
CA GLY A 28 -26.57 -4.07 4.17
C GLY A 28 -25.37 -3.58 3.37
N LEU A 29 -25.38 -2.34 2.83
CA LEU A 29 -24.18 -1.79 2.21
C LEU A 29 -23.04 -1.73 3.22
N SER A 30 -21.80 -1.94 2.76
CA SER A 30 -20.66 -1.95 3.67
C SER A 30 -20.51 -0.61 4.43
N PRO A 31 -20.01 -0.60 5.68
CA PRO A 31 -19.73 0.63 6.42
C PRO A 31 -18.85 1.64 5.67
N TYR A 32 -17.99 1.16 4.77
CA TYR A 32 -17.15 2.00 3.91
C TYR A 32 -17.95 2.67 2.79
N THR A 33 -18.88 1.95 2.18
CA THR A 33 -19.77 2.48 1.14
C THR A 33 -20.70 3.54 1.73
N GLN A 34 -21.35 3.24 2.85
CA GLN A 34 -22.23 4.18 3.57
C GLN A 34 -21.51 5.51 3.89
N ALA A 35 -20.31 5.42 4.47
CA ALA A 35 -19.52 6.62 4.80
C ALA A 35 -19.07 7.40 3.56
N THR A 36 -18.82 6.72 2.44
CA THR A 36 -18.43 7.38 1.17
C THR A 36 -19.60 8.16 0.60
N TYR A 37 -20.79 7.56 0.57
CA TYR A 37 -22.02 8.23 0.12
C TYR A 37 -22.35 9.43 1.01
N LYS A 38 -22.30 9.25 2.34
CA LYS A 38 -22.50 10.33 3.32
C LYS A 38 -21.61 11.55 3.05
N VAL A 39 -20.30 11.35 2.84
CA VAL A 39 -19.35 12.45 2.58
C VAL A 39 -19.54 13.06 1.19
N ALA A 40 -19.86 12.25 0.18
CA ALA A 40 -20.13 12.75 -1.17
C ALA A 40 -21.37 13.66 -1.19
N LEU A 41 -22.47 13.23 -0.57
CA LEU A 41 -23.71 13.99 -0.45
C LEU A 41 -23.49 15.29 0.35
N ALA A 42 -22.73 15.23 1.45
CA ALA A 42 -22.34 16.42 2.21
C ALA A 42 -21.65 17.46 1.33
N LYS A 43 -20.71 17.01 0.48
CA LYS A 43 -19.94 17.86 -0.42
C LYS A 43 -20.82 18.48 -1.52
N VAL A 44 -21.77 17.72 -2.07
CA VAL A 44 -22.71 18.22 -3.09
C VAL A 44 -23.62 19.30 -2.51
N LEU A 45 -24.13 19.08 -1.29
CA LEU A 45 -25.03 20.02 -0.63
C LEU A 45 -24.30 21.23 -0.03
N GLY A 46 -23.00 21.10 0.24
CA GLY A 46 -22.18 22.14 0.88
C GLY A 46 -22.37 22.21 2.39
N VAL A 47 -22.80 21.10 3.02
CA VAL A 47 -23.02 21.00 4.47
C VAL A 47 -22.00 20.07 5.12
N SER A 48 -21.86 20.13 6.44
CA SER A 48 -21.06 19.14 7.16
C SER A 48 -21.73 17.77 7.13
N SER A 49 -20.95 16.72 6.91
CA SER A 49 -21.45 15.34 7.02
C SER A 49 -22.00 15.02 8.42
N THR A 50 -21.62 15.77 9.45
CA THR A 50 -22.16 15.59 10.81
C THR A 50 -23.64 15.95 10.91
N ASN A 51 -24.20 16.67 9.94
CA ASN A 51 -25.62 17.02 9.88
C ASN A 51 -26.51 15.82 9.51
N PHE A 52 -25.94 14.73 9.01
CA PHE A 52 -26.68 13.52 8.66
C PHE A 52 -26.57 12.44 9.74
N ILE A 53 -27.52 11.50 9.74
CA ILE A 53 -27.53 10.33 10.64
C ILE A 53 -26.19 9.58 10.67
N ALA A 54 -25.88 8.98 11.81
CA ALA A 54 -24.68 8.16 11.96
C ALA A 54 -24.79 6.90 11.10
N THR A 55 -23.81 6.67 10.22
CA THR A 55 -23.66 5.41 9.50
C THR A 55 -22.90 4.39 10.35
N GLN A 56 -22.93 3.12 9.98
CA GLN A 56 -22.21 2.08 10.70
C GLN A 56 -20.71 2.41 10.85
N PRO A 57 -20.09 2.11 12.01
CA PRO A 57 -18.69 2.42 12.25
C PRO A 57 -17.77 1.63 11.30
N ARG A 58 -16.80 2.33 10.72
CA ARG A 58 -15.78 1.71 9.88
C ARG A 58 -14.65 1.13 10.75
N THR A 59 -14.58 -0.18 10.82
CA THR A 59 -13.42 -0.88 11.42
C THR A 59 -12.47 -1.43 10.35
N ARG A 60 -11.23 -1.77 10.72
CA ARG A 60 -10.29 -2.49 9.82
C ARG A 60 -10.72 -3.93 9.61
N ALA A 61 -11.32 -4.57 10.62
CA ALA A 61 -11.92 -5.91 10.50
C ALA A 61 -12.99 -5.94 9.39
N ASN A 62 -13.78 -4.86 9.26
CA ASN A 62 -14.81 -4.74 8.22
C ASN A 62 -14.25 -4.50 6.80
N ARG A 63 -12.92 -4.43 6.61
CA ARG A 63 -12.35 -4.26 5.25
C ARG A 63 -12.31 -5.61 4.52
N MET A 64 -13.22 -5.78 3.58
CA MET A 64 -13.20 -6.92 2.63
C MET A 64 -12.21 -6.75 1.46
N ASN A 65 -11.15 -5.95 1.61
CA ASN A 65 -10.25 -5.69 0.49
C ASN A 65 -9.22 -6.81 0.30
N ASN A 66 -8.71 -6.95 -0.93
CA ASN A 66 -7.76 -8.00 -1.33
C ASN A 66 -6.43 -8.02 -0.53
N ARG A 67 -6.17 -7.01 0.33
CA ARG A 67 -4.98 -6.99 1.19
C ARG A 67 -5.08 -7.96 2.37
N VAL A 68 -6.30 -8.40 2.71
CA VAL A 68 -6.54 -9.27 3.87
C VAL A 68 -6.41 -10.75 3.50
N LEU A 69 -6.76 -11.12 2.26
CA LEU A 69 -6.73 -12.50 1.76
C LEU A 69 -5.31 -13.09 1.72
N HIS A 70 -5.17 -14.39 2.04
CA HIS A 70 -3.88 -15.09 2.00
C HIS A 70 -3.37 -15.30 0.57
N LYS A 71 -4.24 -15.64 -0.39
CA LYS A 71 -3.90 -15.86 -1.81
C LYS A 71 -4.57 -14.84 -2.74
N ASP A 72 -3.97 -14.52 -3.89
CA ASP A 72 -4.66 -13.76 -4.93
C ASP A 72 -5.26 -14.76 -5.92
N TYR A 73 -6.56 -14.99 -5.82
CA TYR A 73 -7.28 -15.99 -6.63
C TYR A 73 -7.26 -15.69 -8.15
N ARG A 74 -6.73 -14.54 -8.55
CA ARG A 74 -6.54 -14.17 -9.97
C ARG A 74 -5.23 -14.70 -10.55
N LEU A 75 -4.38 -15.30 -9.73
CA LEU A 75 -3.09 -15.86 -10.13
C LEU A 75 -3.06 -17.35 -9.76
N SER A 76 -2.37 -18.15 -10.57
CA SER A 76 -2.02 -19.52 -10.21
C SER A 76 -1.17 -19.53 -8.92
N ASN A 77 -1.15 -20.67 -8.20
CA ASN A 77 -0.33 -20.80 -6.98
C ASN A 77 1.14 -20.47 -7.26
N LYS A 78 1.71 -21.01 -8.35
CA LYS A 78 3.09 -20.76 -8.78
C LYS A 78 3.37 -19.26 -9.01
N ASN A 79 2.46 -18.55 -9.68
CA ASN A 79 2.55 -17.08 -9.87
C ASN A 79 2.43 -16.33 -8.53
N ASN A 80 1.53 -16.75 -7.64
CA ASN A 80 1.40 -16.16 -6.32
C ASN A 80 2.72 -16.27 -5.53
N ASP A 81 3.31 -17.45 -5.47
CA ASP A 81 4.53 -17.71 -4.70
C ASP A 81 5.72 -16.91 -5.25
N TYR A 82 5.91 -16.92 -6.58
CA TYR A 82 6.96 -16.15 -7.24
C TYR A 82 6.84 -14.65 -6.96
N TRP A 83 5.66 -14.07 -7.21
CA TRP A 83 5.47 -12.63 -7.06
C TRP A 83 5.37 -12.19 -5.60
N HIS A 84 4.94 -13.09 -4.70
CA HIS A 84 5.05 -12.88 -3.26
C HIS A 84 6.52 -12.74 -2.87
N LYS A 85 7.37 -13.70 -3.23
CA LYS A 85 8.82 -13.66 -2.97
C LYS A 85 9.47 -12.37 -3.49
N VAL A 86 9.25 -12.05 -4.78
CA VAL A 86 9.81 -10.83 -5.40
C VAL A 86 9.33 -9.56 -4.69
N VAL A 87 8.02 -9.40 -4.46
CA VAL A 87 7.48 -8.12 -3.94
C VAL A 87 7.73 -7.96 -2.43
N THR A 88 7.69 -9.05 -1.65
CA THR A 88 8.00 -9.00 -0.22
C THR A 88 9.46 -8.72 0.06
N SER A 89 10.35 -9.02 -0.91
CA SER A 89 11.79 -8.76 -0.80
C SER A 89 12.22 -7.44 -1.41
N THR A 90 11.52 -6.92 -2.43
CA THR A 90 11.91 -5.67 -3.10
C THR A 90 11.04 -4.46 -2.76
N GLY A 91 9.78 -4.67 -2.38
CA GLY A 91 8.83 -3.60 -2.15
C GLY A 91 8.54 -2.76 -3.40
N LEU A 92 8.54 -3.35 -4.60
CA LEU A 92 8.24 -2.66 -5.87
C LEU A 92 6.74 -2.52 -6.15
N ARG A 93 6.34 -1.45 -6.86
CA ARG A 93 4.98 -1.23 -7.37
C ARG A 93 4.86 -1.95 -8.69
N LYS A 94 3.62 -2.18 -9.15
CA LYS A 94 3.40 -2.85 -10.44
C LYS A 94 4.13 -2.13 -11.59
N SER A 95 4.01 -0.81 -11.66
CA SER A 95 4.72 0.00 -12.66
C SER A 95 6.23 -0.16 -12.55
N GLU A 96 6.76 -0.16 -11.32
CA GLU A 96 8.19 -0.31 -11.10
C GLU A 96 8.66 -1.73 -11.48
N LEU A 97 7.91 -2.78 -11.15
CA LEU A 97 8.20 -4.16 -11.60
C LEU A 97 8.31 -4.26 -13.13
N ILE A 98 7.45 -3.54 -13.86
CA ILE A 98 7.45 -3.54 -15.33
C ILE A 98 8.67 -2.82 -15.93
N HIS A 99 9.27 -1.86 -15.20
CA HIS A 99 10.31 -0.97 -15.72
C HIS A 99 11.64 -1.07 -14.98
N VAL A 100 11.73 -1.87 -13.92
CA VAL A 100 12.98 -2.05 -13.19
C VAL A 100 13.95 -2.79 -14.07
N THR A 101 15.17 -2.28 -14.12
CA THR A 101 16.30 -2.81 -14.87
C THR A 101 17.30 -3.44 -13.89
N GLY A 102 18.12 -4.36 -14.36
CA GLY A 102 19.10 -5.07 -13.53
C GLY A 102 20.11 -4.13 -12.86
N ASP A 103 20.55 -3.10 -13.59
CA ASP A 103 21.48 -2.05 -13.14
C ASP A 103 20.93 -1.14 -12.04
N ALA A 104 19.65 -1.28 -11.67
CA ALA A 104 19.12 -0.66 -10.46
C ALA A 104 19.66 -1.31 -9.17
N LEU A 105 20.19 -2.54 -9.26
CA LEU A 105 20.78 -3.25 -8.13
C LEU A 105 22.13 -2.63 -7.75
N GLN A 106 22.26 -2.20 -6.49
CA GLN A 106 23.48 -1.58 -5.96
C GLN A 106 23.79 -2.10 -4.57
N ARG A 107 25.08 -2.19 -4.23
CA ARG A 107 25.54 -2.55 -2.89
C ARG A 107 25.60 -1.28 -2.03
N GLY A 108 24.94 -1.31 -0.88
CA GLY A 108 24.99 -0.23 0.10
C GLY A 108 26.30 -0.22 0.90
N ARG A 109 26.56 0.89 1.61
CA ARG A 109 27.74 1.03 2.49
C ARG A 109 27.72 0.08 3.69
N ASP A 110 26.54 -0.36 4.07
CA ASP A 110 26.28 -1.37 5.10
C ASP A 110 26.49 -2.81 4.59
N GLY A 111 26.91 -2.98 3.34
CA GLY A 111 27.09 -4.28 2.71
C GLY A 111 25.80 -4.97 2.30
N ARG A 112 24.62 -4.33 2.42
CA ARG A 112 23.35 -4.91 1.96
C ARG A 112 23.07 -4.57 0.50
N TRP A 113 22.22 -5.36 -0.16
CA TRP A 113 21.73 -5.02 -1.49
C TRP A 113 20.55 -4.05 -1.44
N TYR A 114 20.54 -3.11 -2.38
CA TYR A 114 19.48 -2.12 -2.56
C TYR A 114 19.07 -2.05 -4.03
N LEU A 115 17.84 -1.64 -4.27
CA LEU A 115 17.39 -1.12 -5.55
C LEU A 115 17.39 0.41 -5.51
N ASN A 116 18.27 1.01 -6.28
CA ASN A 116 18.30 2.45 -6.53
C ASN A 116 17.40 2.76 -7.74
N LEU A 117 16.17 3.17 -7.44
CA LEU A 117 15.14 3.40 -8.46
C LEU A 117 15.12 4.87 -8.84
N ALA A 118 15.44 5.16 -10.09
CA ALA A 118 15.31 6.49 -10.67
C ALA A 118 13.86 6.71 -11.14
N GLY A 119 13.26 7.83 -10.74
CA GLY A 119 11.83 8.05 -10.83
C GLY A 119 11.29 8.09 -12.27
N HIS A 120 12.06 8.68 -13.18
CA HIS A 120 11.75 8.69 -14.61
C HIS A 120 11.99 7.31 -15.24
N LYS A 121 13.20 6.75 -15.09
CA LYS A 121 13.59 5.45 -15.69
C LYS A 121 12.71 4.30 -15.24
N ASN A 122 12.43 4.20 -13.94
CA ASN A 122 11.71 3.08 -13.35
C ASN A 122 10.23 3.40 -13.06
N HIS A 123 9.72 4.51 -13.57
CA HIS A 123 8.30 4.89 -13.50
C HIS A 123 7.73 4.83 -12.08
N THR A 124 8.46 5.40 -11.11
CA THR A 124 8.01 5.43 -9.72
C THR A 124 6.82 6.38 -9.57
N LYS A 125 6.05 6.19 -8.48
CA LYS A 125 4.90 7.05 -8.20
C LYS A 125 5.35 8.49 -7.96
N GLY A 126 4.91 9.40 -8.84
CA GLY A 126 5.28 10.81 -8.79
C GLY A 126 6.74 11.08 -9.16
N ARG A 127 7.38 10.20 -9.96
CA ARG A 127 8.75 10.36 -10.47
C ARG A 127 9.81 10.57 -9.38
N ARG A 128 9.60 9.97 -8.21
CA ARG A 128 10.50 10.09 -7.07
C ARG A 128 11.60 9.03 -7.12
N ASP A 129 12.82 9.46 -6.85
CA ASP A 129 13.91 8.54 -6.62
C ASP A 129 13.77 7.88 -5.26
N ARG A 130 14.14 6.59 -5.15
CA ARG A 130 14.19 5.90 -3.86
C ARG A 130 15.19 4.77 -3.85
N TRP A 131 15.79 4.58 -2.68
CA TRP A 131 16.56 3.40 -2.34
C TRP A 131 15.68 2.42 -1.59
N SER A 132 15.58 1.20 -2.09
CA SER A 132 14.76 0.13 -1.54
C SER A 132 15.68 -1.02 -1.12
N PRO A 133 15.95 -1.25 0.18
CA PRO A 133 16.75 -2.40 0.61
C PRO A 133 16.09 -3.70 0.16
N ILE A 134 16.90 -4.69 -0.22
CA ILE A 134 16.43 -6.06 -0.43
C ILE A 134 16.21 -6.71 0.94
N MET A 135 15.00 -7.23 1.17
CA MET A 135 14.55 -7.82 2.43
C MET A 135 14.16 -9.29 2.24
N ALA A 136 15.10 -10.09 1.77
CA ALA A 136 14.96 -11.55 1.66
C ALA A 136 14.78 -12.21 3.04
N THR A 137 14.14 -13.38 3.06
CA THR A 137 13.98 -14.19 4.28
C THR A 137 15.10 -15.20 4.50
N SER A 138 15.84 -15.55 3.44
CA SER A 138 17.00 -16.43 3.47
C SER A 138 18.11 -15.94 2.54
N GLN A 139 19.32 -16.44 2.76
CA GLN A 139 20.47 -16.19 1.90
C GLN A 139 20.21 -16.67 0.46
N GLU A 140 19.64 -17.87 0.30
CA GLU A 140 19.26 -18.43 -1.00
C GLU A 140 18.26 -17.54 -1.76
N GLU A 141 17.29 -16.95 -1.05
CA GLU A 141 16.34 -16.01 -1.64
C GLU A 141 17.04 -14.73 -2.11
N GLU A 142 17.96 -14.19 -1.30
CA GLU A 142 18.74 -13.01 -1.66
C GLU A 142 19.60 -13.27 -2.90
N GLU A 143 20.37 -14.36 -2.89
CA GLU A 143 21.25 -14.75 -3.99
C GLU A 143 20.49 -14.98 -5.29
N TRP A 144 19.37 -15.70 -5.22
CA TRP A 144 18.49 -15.90 -6.36
C TRP A 144 17.98 -14.57 -6.95
N LEU A 145 17.52 -13.65 -6.10
CA LEU A 145 17.00 -12.37 -6.55
C LEU A 145 18.12 -11.51 -7.15
N VAL A 146 19.28 -11.46 -6.50
CA VAL A 146 20.47 -10.75 -6.96
C VAL A 146 20.92 -11.28 -8.33
N ALA A 147 21.00 -12.60 -8.50
CA ALA A 147 21.39 -13.23 -9.76
C ALA A 147 20.44 -12.87 -10.91
N ILE A 148 19.14 -12.79 -10.65
CA ILE A 148 18.15 -12.37 -11.66
C ILE A 148 18.41 -10.92 -12.11
N PHE A 149 18.66 -10.01 -11.17
CA PHE A 149 18.97 -8.61 -11.50
C PHE A 149 20.31 -8.48 -12.24
N GLN A 150 21.36 -9.14 -11.76
CA GLN A 150 22.68 -9.13 -12.40
C GLN A 150 22.61 -9.65 -13.84
N ARG A 151 21.90 -10.76 -14.08
CA ARG A 151 21.71 -11.33 -15.41
C ARG A 151 20.97 -10.38 -16.37
N ALA A 152 20.06 -9.55 -15.85
CA ALA A 152 19.32 -8.60 -16.66
C ALA A 152 20.19 -7.41 -17.12
N GLY A 153 21.21 -7.01 -16.35
CA GLY A 153 22.07 -5.86 -16.67
C GLY A 153 21.24 -4.60 -16.92
N GLU A 154 21.46 -3.90 -18.02
CA GLU A 154 20.68 -2.69 -18.37
C GLU A 154 19.24 -2.98 -18.84
N LYS A 155 18.89 -4.25 -19.08
CA LYS A 155 17.57 -4.66 -19.56
C LYS A 155 16.58 -4.77 -18.40
N LYS A 156 15.28 -4.74 -18.74
CA LYS A 156 14.19 -4.95 -17.79
C LYS A 156 14.28 -6.35 -17.17
N VAL A 157 14.16 -6.42 -15.85
CA VAL A 157 14.30 -7.67 -15.08
C VAL A 157 13.12 -8.60 -15.30
N PHE A 158 11.92 -8.03 -15.28
CA PHE A 158 10.66 -8.77 -15.39
C PHE A 158 9.93 -8.42 -16.68
N HIS A 159 10.63 -8.58 -17.80
CA HIS A 159 10.04 -8.46 -19.12
C HIS A 159 10.40 -9.64 -20.02
N VAL A 160 9.37 -10.28 -20.56
CA VAL A 160 9.49 -11.24 -21.66
C VAL A 160 8.68 -10.71 -22.84
N PRO A 161 9.24 -10.69 -24.05
CA PRO A 161 8.50 -10.38 -25.28
C PRO A 161 7.22 -11.21 -25.36
N LYS A 162 6.12 -10.60 -25.81
CA LYS A 162 4.77 -11.20 -25.72
C LYS A 162 4.67 -12.51 -26.53
N ASP A 163 5.45 -12.59 -27.59
CA ASP A 163 5.63 -13.69 -28.53
C ASP A 163 6.41 -14.89 -27.96
N LEU A 164 7.11 -14.72 -26.84
CA LEU A 164 7.95 -15.77 -26.21
C LEU A 164 7.35 -16.36 -24.92
N ILE A 165 6.07 -16.09 -24.65
CA ILE A 165 5.36 -16.61 -23.49
C ILE A 165 4.82 -18.00 -23.85
N LEU A 166 5.53 -19.05 -23.41
CA LEU A 166 5.27 -20.44 -23.80
C LEU A 166 4.33 -21.19 -22.84
N ASP A 167 4.11 -20.67 -21.62
CA ASP A 167 3.28 -21.29 -20.59
C ASP A 167 2.53 -20.27 -19.70
N ASP A 168 1.60 -20.77 -18.87
CA ASP A 168 0.85 -19.95 -17.89
C ASP A 168 1.73 -19.41 -16.74
N PHE A 169 2.96 -19.90 -16.63
CA PHE A 169 3.94 -19.47 -15.63
C PHE A 169 5.27 -19.08 -16.28
N ASP A 170 5.27 -17.94 -16.96
CA ASP A 170 6.53 -17.39 -17.46
C ASP A 170 7.38 -16.80 -16.32
N GLY A 171 6.75 -16.36 -15.20
CA GLY A 171 7.41 -15.80 -14.00
C GLY A 171 8.19 -14.50 -14.24
N LYS A 172 8.69 -14.28 -15.44
CA LYS A 172 9.49 -13.17 -15.90
C LYS A 172 8.64 -12.07 -16.53
N LYS A 173 7.34 -12.27 -16.77
CA LYS A 173 6.41 -11.20 -17.15
C LYS A 173 5.51 -10.82 -16.00
N VAL A 174 5.47 -9.53 -15.66
CA VAL A 174 4.55 -8.99 -14.65
C VAL A 174 3.09 -9.22 -15.07
N PRO A 175 2.29 -10.02 -14.34
CA PRO A 175 0.91 -10.31 -14.72
C PRO A 175 0.02 -9.07 -14.62
N THR A 176 -0.96 -8.94 -15.53
CA THR A 176 -1.95 -7.86 -15.48
C THR A 176 -2.77 -7.93 -14.19
N ALA A 177 -3.10 -9.13 -13.71
CA ALA A 177 -3.86 -9.32 -12.49
C ALA A 177 -3.08 -9.03 -11.20
N LEU A 178 -1.75 -8.95 -11.24
CA LEU A 178 -0.91 -8.78 -10.05
C LEU A 178 -1.26 -7.49 -9.29
N LYS A 179 -1.49 -7.61 -7.98
CA LYS A 179 -1.71 -6.48 -7.06
C LYS A 179 -0.60 -6.42 -6.00
N PRO A 180 0.56 -5.79 -6.30
CA PRO A 180 1.73 -5.82 -5.40
C PRO A 180 1.49 -5.20 -4.03
N HIS A 181 0.55 -4.26 -3.91
CA HIS A 181 0.21 -3.62 -2.62
C HIS A 181 -0.19 -4.60 -1.53
N LYS A 182 -0.65 -5.81 -1.90
CA LYS A 182 -0.90 -6.90 -0.98
C LYS A 182 0.39 -7.37 -0.29
N TYR A 183 1.41 -7.72 -1.08
CA TYR A 183 2.70 -8.23 -0.59
C TYR A 183 3.62 -7.14 -0.04
N ARG A 184 3.47 -5.89 -0.51
CA ARG A 184 4.27 -4.75 -0.03
C ARG A 184 4.12 -4.46 1.46
N ALA A 185 3.06 -4.91 2.10
CA ALA A 185 2.89 -4.74 3.54
C ALA A 185 3.93 -5.57 4.34
N GLU A 186 4.19 -6.80 3.90
CA GLU A 186 5.22 -7.65 4.50
C GLU A 186 6.62 -7.08 4.25
N TYR A 187 6.89 -6.54 3.05
CA TYR A 187 8.12 -5.81 2.80
C TYR A 187 8.30 -4.65 3.81
N ALA A 188 7.26 -3.84 4.00
CA ALA A 188 7.29 -2.71 4.91
C ALA A 188 7.54 -3.15 6.37
N GLU A 189 6.96 -4.27 6.78
CA GLU A 189 7.24 -4.91 8.07
C GLU A 189 8.71 -5.30 8.20
N ARG A 190 9.27 -6.03 7.21
CA ARG A 190 10.66 -6.48 7.24
C ARG A 190 11.62 -5.29 7.35
N VAL A 191 11.41 -4.25 6.55
CA VAL A 191 12.20 -3.01 6.64
C VAL A 191 12.06 -2.37 8.02
N TYR A 192 10.84 -2.29 8.56
CA TYR A 192 10.62 -1.69 9.87
C TYR A 192 11.40 -2.45 10.94
N ARG A 193 11.25 -3.78 11.00
CA ARG A 193 11.90 -4.63 11.99
C ARG A 193 13.42 -4.59 11.90
N SER A 194 14.00 -4.40 10.71
CA SER A 194 15.46 -4.36 10.54
C SER A 194 16.11 -3.06 11.01
N VAL A 195 15.34 -1.99 11.25
CA VAL A 195 15.86 -0.67 11.65
C VAL A 195 15.20 -0.09 12.90
N ALA A 196 14.12 -0.70 13.39
CA ALA A 196 13.41 -0.22 14.57
C ALA A 196 14.23 -0.40 15.84
N ARG A 197 14.33 0.67 16.63
CA ARG A 197 14.86 0.60 17.99
C ARG A 197 13.79 0.06 18.93
N GLU A 198 14.22 -0.60 20.00
CA GLU A 198 13.32 -0.93 21.10
C GLU A 198 12.71 0.34 21.67
N ILE A 199 11.38 0.35 21.82
CA ILE A 199 10.64 1.54 22.26
C ILE A 199 11.09 2.01 23.65
N SER A 200 11.41 1.08 24.56
CA SER A 200 11.94 1.38 25.90
C SER A 200 13.28 2.10 25.88
N LYS A 201 14.10 1.90 24.86
CA LYS A 201 15.44 2.50 24.71
C LYS A 201 15.39 3.90 24.06
N ILE A 202 14.23 4.34 23.57
CA ILE A 202 14.07 5.65 22.93
C ILE A 202 13.92 6.74 24.01
N ARG A 203 14.99 7.51 24.23
CA ARG A 203 15.00 8.61 25.22
C ARG A 203 14.02 9.74 24.89
N ASN A 204 13.92 10.12 23.60
CA ASN A 204 13.07 11.22 23.18
C ASN A 204 11.65 10.73 22.86
N ARG A 205 10.68 11.03 23.72
CA ARG A 205 9.27 10.65 23.54
C ARG A 205 8.65 11.15 22.23
N LYS A 206 9.13 12.27 21.65
CA LYS A 206 8.66 12.76 20.34
C LYS A 206 9.01 11.82 19.19
N GLU A 207 9.99 10.93 19.37
CA GLU A 207 10.37 9.90 18.40
C GLU A 207 9.49 8.65 18.50
N ILE A 208 8.53 8.61 19.43
CA ILE A 208 7.56 7.53 19.56
C ILE A 208 6.25 7.97 18.89
N ILE A 209 5.67 7.09 18.08
CA ILE A 209 4.34 7.27 17.49
C ILE A 209 3.39 6.33 18.20
N HIS A 210 2.44 6.87 18.93
CA HIS A 210 1.32 6.10 19.48
C HIS A 210 0.21 6.02 18.45
N LEU A 211 -0.17 4.80 18.08
CA LEU A 211 -1.26 4.58 17.13
C LEU A 211 -2.61 4.81 17.81
N ARG A 212 -3.65 5.06 17.00
CA ARG A 212 -4.99 5.46 17.45
C ARG A 212 -6.05 4.47 16.97
N LYS A 213 -7.28 4.61 17.47
CA LYS A 213 -8.44 3.78 17.11
C LYS A 213 -8.17 2.30 17.44
N GLU A 214 -8.39 1.40 16.49
CA GLU A 214 -8.13 -0.04 16.64
C GLU A 214 -6.67 -0.42 16.91
N LEU A 215 -5.73 0.52 16.83
CA LEU A 215 -4.31 0.29 17.08
C LEU A 215 -3.82 0.89 18.41
N VAL A 216 -4.72 1.33 19.28
CA VAL A 216 -4.34 1.86 20.61
C VAL A 216 -3.50 0.82 21.36
N GLY A 217 -2.48 1.29 22.07
CA GLY A 217 -1.50 0.43 22.77
C GLY A 217 -0.24 0.14 21.97
N ILE A 218 -0.28 0.29 20.63
CA ILE A 218 0.89 0.08 19.79
C ILE A 218 1.71 1.36 19.68
N SER A 219 3.01 1.23 19.93
CA SER A 219 3.98 2.30 19.81
C SER A 219 5.01 1.96 18.73
N LEU A 220 5.29 2.91 17.84
CA LEU A 220 6.26 2.75 16.76
C LEU A 220 7.42 3.73 16.89
N ASP A 221 8.59 3.33 16.43
CA ASP A 221 9.75 4.21 16.25
C ASP A 221 9.55 5.10 15.01
N ARG A 222 9.45 6.42 15.23
CA ARG A 222 9.27 7.43 14.18
C ARG A 222 10.42 7.45 13.17
N LYS A 223 11.66 7.24 13.62
CA LYS A 223 12.83 7.23 12.72
C LYS A 223 12.78 6.02 11.80
N ALA A 224 12.44 4.85 12.35
CA ALA A 224 12.22 3.64 11.56
C ALA A 224 11.06 3.79 10.58
N CYS A 225 9.93 4.37 11.01
CA CYS A 225 8.80 4.67 10.12
C CYS A 225 9.18 5.56 8.94
N LYS A 226 10.08 6.54 9.16
CA LYS A 226 10.60 7.41 8.10
C LYS A 226 11.46 6.64 7.09
N ILE A 227 12.30 5.71 7.56
CA ILE A 227 13.10 4.83 6.69
C ILE A 227 12.17 3.98 5.83
N VAL A 228 11.18 3.32 6.42
CA VAL A 228 10.21 2.47 5.70
C VAL A 228 9.43 3.28 4.67
N THR A 229 8.98 4.49 5.04
CA THR A 229 8.26 5.39 4.14
C THR A 229 9.09 5.76 2.92
N LYS A 230 10.36 6.11 3.13
CA LYS A 230 11.32 6.40 2.04
C LYS A 230 11.59 5.16 1.19
N ALA A 231 11.85 4.03 1.82
CA ALA A 231 12.04 2.74 1.16
C ALA A 231 10.84 2.41 0.28
N LEU A 232 9.61 2.68 0.71
CA LEU A 232 8.38 2.51 -0.07
C LEU A 232 8.12 3.60 -1.13
N GLY A 233 8.88 4.71 -1.15
CA GLY A 233 8.68 5.81 -2.08
C GLY A 233 7.44 6.67 -1.77
N HIS A 234 7.11 6.83 -0.49
CA HIS A 234 6.04 7.70 -0.03
C HIS A 234 6.61 9.05 0.43
N ASN A 235 5.82 10.12 0.30
CA ASN A 235 6.27 11.48 0.64
C ASN A 235 6.06 11.83 2.12
N ARG A 236 4.98 11.29 2.70
CA ARG A 236 4.52 11.64 4.04
C ARG A 236 5.04 10.63 5.07
N PRO A 237 5.76 11.06 6.12
CA PRO A 237 6.39 10.15 7.09
C PRO A 237 5.38 9.27 7.84
N GLU A 238 4.12 9.70 7.90
CA GLU A 238 3.02 8.99 8.54
C GLU A 238 2.37 7.90 7.66
N GLU A 239 2.77 7.74 6.40
CA GLU A 239 2.15 6.75 5.50
C GLU A 239 2.32 5.31 5.97
N PHE A 240 3.49 4.95 6.52
CA PHE A 240 3.67 3.62 7.09
C PHE A 240 2.71 3.34 8.27
N PRO A 241 2.66 4.19 9.32
CA PRO A 241 1.67 4.08 10.40
C PRO A 241 0.21 3.97 9.91
N HIS A 242 -0.18 4.77 8.93
CA HIS A 242 -1.57 4.80 8.46
C HIS A 242 -1.93 3.61 7.57
N SER A 243 -1.07 3.29 6.61
CA SER A 243 -1.40 2.40 5.50
C SER A 243 -0.90 0.98 5.68
N TYR A 244 0.11 0.75 6.53
CA TYR A 244 0.83 -0.54 6.61
C TYR A 244 0.96 -1.11 8.02
N ALA A 245 0.94 -0.29 9.08
CA ALA A 245 1.16 -0.77 10.45
C ALA A 245 0.17 -1.85 10.94
N TYR A 246 -0.96 -2.06 10.23
CA TYR A 246 -1.83 -3.23 10.49
C TYR A 246 -1.11 -4.57 10.34
N ILE A 247 -0.05 -4.65 9.52
CA ILE A 247 0.66 -5.90 9.30
C ILE A 247 1.37 -6.36 10.58
N LEU A 248 1.76 -5.41 11.44
CA LEU A 248 2.40 -5.68 12.72
C LEU A 248 1.45 -6.34 13.73
N LEU A 249 0.14 -6.34 13.44
CA LEU A 249 -0.90 -7.01 14.24
C LEU A 249 -1.16 -8.46 13.82
N LYS A 250 -0.71 -8.92 12.65
CA LYS A 250 -1.06 -10.26 12.12
C LYS A 250 -0.34 -11.41 12.87
N ARG A 251 0.03 -11.21 14.12
CA ARG A 251 0.66 -12.21 14.98
C ARG A 251 0.02 -12.14 16.36
#